data_AF-A0A6L2PVM4-F1
#
_entry.id   AF-A0A6L2PVM4-F1
#
_cell.length_a   1.000
_cell.length_b   1.000
_cell.length_c   1.000
_cell.angle_alpha   90.00
_cell.angle_beta   90.00
_cell.angle_gamma   90.00
#
_symmetry.space_group_name_H-M   'P 1'
#
loop_
_entity.id
_entity.type
_entity.pdbx_description
1 polymer ?
#
loop_
_entity_poly.entity_id
_entity_poly.type
_entity_poly.pdbx_seq_one_letter_code
_entity_poly.pdbx_strand_id
1 'polypeptide(L)'
;MFSLISFLYIVVLCTVAQGAPTPEMIDLGYGMNNKTAFWPGSQKYNVILKKREKNENGIPWYAENTYEASEHAGTHMDAPFHMYEHGWKVGDIPLHRFFAPGVLIDISHKVTYNDFEIKADDIKAWENKYGPIPNGSVVLIRFGWSSRHYANHTAYYGLVNSNSSEMHFPGKTIKILPQ
;
A
#
# COMPACT_ATOMS: atom_id res chain seq x y z
N MET A 1 55.43 4.52 -21.34
CA MET A 1 54.43 5.47 -20.82
C MET A 1 53.06 5.09 -21.36
N PHE A 2 52.43 4.05 -20.78
CA PHE A 2 50.97 3.83 -20.80
C PHE A 2 50.66 2.97 -19.58
N SER A 3 49.64 3.41 -18.86
CA SER A 3 49.38 3.16 -17.44
C SER A 3 48.83 1.74 -17.19
N LEU A 4 49.61 0.91 -16.48
CA LEU A 4 49.15 -0.35 -15.87
C LEU A 4 48.24 -0.11 -14.64
N ILE A 5 47.97 1.15 -14.28
CA ILE A 5 47.21 1.52 -13.07
C ILE A 5 45.69 1.49 -13.33
N SER A 6 45.24 1.48 -14.59
CA SER A 6 43.81 1.58 -14.92
C SER A 6 43.05 0.24 -14.96
N PHE A 7 43.74 -0.90 -14.95
CA PHE A 7 43.07 -2.22 -14.98
C PHE A 7 42.81 -2.81 -13.58
N LEU A 8 43.42 -2.26 -12.53
CA LEU A 8 43.31 -2.78 -11.16
C LEU A 8 42.06 -2.27 -10.40
N TYR A 9 41.41 -1.19 -10.86
CA TYR A 9 40.24 -0.63 -10.19
C TYR A 9 38.90 -1.29 -10.56
N ILE A 10 38.83 -2.02 -11.68
CA ILE A 10 37.58 -2.62 -12.18
C ILE A 10 37.42 -4.08 -11.71
N VAL A 11 38.49 -4.68 -11.20
CA VAL A 11 38.49 -6.05 -10.69
C VAL A 11 38.16 -6.01 -9.20
N VAL A 12 36.88 -6.26 -8.90
CA VAL A 12 36.36 -6.69 -7.58
C VAL A 12 36.03 -5.58 -6.57
N LEU A 13 35.15 -4.66 -6.94
CA LEU A 13 34.04 -4.24 -6.06
C LEU A 13 32.79 -5.14 -6.25
N CYS A 14 32.96 -6.21 -7.04
CA CYS A 14 32.11 -7.38 -7.07
C CYS A 14 32.69 -8.49 -6.16
N THR A 15 33.19 -8.17 -4.97
CA THR A 15 32.88 -9.05 -3.84
C THR A 15 31.39 -8.88 -3.64
N VAL A 16 30.66 -9.68 -4.42
CA VAL A 16 29.32 -10.11 -4.11
C VAL A 16 29.27 -10.24 -2.59
N ALA A 17 28.35 -9.54 -1.95
CA ALA A 17 27.94 -9.86 -0.60
C ALA A 17 27.29 -11.25 -0.65
N GLN A 18 28.09 -12.28 -0.95
CA GLN A 18 27.77 -13.69 -0.88
C GLN A 18 27.65 -13.98 0.62
N GLY A 19 26.44 -13.79 1.13
CA GLY A 19 26.13 -13.99 2.55
C GLY A 19 25.36 -12.85 3.19
N ALA A 20 25.06 -11.73 2.51
CA ALA A 20 24.04 -10.83 3.04
C ALA A 20 22.70 -11.58 3.01
N PRO A 21 21.99 -11.73 4.14
CA PRO A 21 20.66 -12.32 4.12
C PRO A 21 19.81 -11.49 3.16
N THR A 22 19.07 -12.19 2.29
CA THR A 22 18.05 -11.51 1.50
C THR A 22 17.11 -10.79 2.46
N PRO A 23 16.84 -9.49 2.27
CA PRO A 23 15.92 -8.78 3.12
C PRO A 23 14.57 -9.51 3.10
N GLU A 24 13.96 -9.64 4.27
CA GLU A 24 12.63 -10.21 4.38
C GLU A 24 11.63 -9.33 3.63
N MET A 25 10.85 -9.93 2.74
CA MET A 25 9.81 -9.25 1.99
C MET A 25 8.47 -9.50 2.68
N ILE A 26 7.83 -8.42 3.14
CA ILE A 26 6.52 -8.48 3.79
C ILE A 26 5.48 -7.96 2.80
N ASP A 27 4.49 -8.78 2.47
CA ASP A 27 3.33 -8.38 1.68
C ASP A 27 2.34 -7.60 2.56
N LEU A 28 1.99 -6.38 2.15
CA LEU A 28 1.01 -5.51 2.82
C LEU A 28 -0.35 -5.50 2.10
N GLY A 29 -0.46 -6.24 0.99
CA GLY A 29 -1.65 -6.30 0.15
C GLY A 29 -2.67 -7.34 0.59
N TYR A 30 -3.95 -7.03 0.38
CA TYR A 30 -5.00 -8.05 0.32
C TYR A 30 -5.25 -8.42 -1.13
N GLY A 31 -5.32 -9.73 -1.41
CA GLY A 31 -5.68 -10.22 -2.74
C GLY A 31 -7.06 -9.72 -3.19
N MET A 32 -7.16 -9.31 -4.45
CA MET A 32 -8.39 -8.77 -5.02
C MET A 32 -9.39 -9.89 -5.38
N ASN A 33 -10.59 -9.85 -4.81
CA ASN A 33 -11.66 -10.84 -5.00
C ASN A 33 -13.04 -10.28 -4.62
N ASN A 34 -14.07 -11.12 -4.59
CA ASN A 34 -15.44 -10.74 -4.24
C ASN A 34 -15.64 -10.30 -2.78
N LYS A 35 -14.66 -10.50 -1.91
CA LYS A 35 -14.62 -10.03 -0.52
C LYS A 35 -13.76 -8.78 -0.34
N THR A 36 -13.18 -8.24 -1.41
CA THR A 36 -12.42 -6.99 -1.35
C THR A 36 -13.30 -5.85 -0.83
N ALA A 37 -12.72 -5.00 -0.01
CA ALA A 37 -13.38 -3.79 0.49
C ALA A 37 -13.45 -2.74 -0.64
N PHE A 38 -14.66 -2.27 -0.97
CA PHE A 38 -14.91 -1.18 -1.91
C PHE A 38 -15.65 -0.03 -1.23
N TRP A 39 -15.35 1.20 -1.62
CA TRP A 39 -16.14 2.35 -1.19
C TRP A 39 -17.61 2.18 -1.63
N PRO A 40 -18.61 2.50 -0.79
CA PRO A 40 -20.01 2.39 -1.15
C PRO A 40 -20.34 3.13 -2.45
N GLY A 41 -21.05 2.45 -3.36
CA GLY A 41 -21.38 2.97 -4.70
C GLY A 41 -20.32 2.72 -5.77
N SER A 42 -19.12 2.25 -5.42
CA SER A 42 -18.06 1.94 -6.40
C SER A 42 -18.31 0.65 -7.19
N GLN A 43 -17.70 0.54 -8.37
CA GLN A 43 -17.68 -0.69 -9.16
C GLN A 43 -16.93 -1.78 -8.37
N LYS A 44 -17.68 -2.82 -7.99
CA LYS A 44 -17.13 -3.98 -7.30
C LYS A 44 -16.27 -4.82 -8.24
N TYR A 45 -15.40 -5.64 -7.65
CA TYR A 45 -14.66 -6.64 -8.40
C TYR A 45 -15.62 -7.61 -9.10
N ASN A 46 -15.59 -7.57 -10.43
CA ASN A 46 -16.28 -8.53 -11.26
C ASN A 46 -15.25 -9.20 -12.18
N VAL A 47 -15.33 -10.52 -12.28
CA VAL A 47 -14.39 -11.34 -13.03
C VAL A 47 -15.17 -12.22 -14.01
N ILE A 48 -14.79 -12.12 -15.28
CA ILE A 48 -15.31 -12.94 -16.36
C ILE A 48 -14.28 -14.03 -16.61
N LEU A 49 -14.60 -15.26 -16.18
CA LEU A 49 -13.79 -16.43 -16.46
C LEU A 49 -13.79 -16.68 -17.98
N LYS A 50 -12.60 -16.69 -18.61
CA LYS A 50 -12.49 -16.93 -20.05
C LYS A 50 -12.19 -18.39 -20.34
N LYS A 51 -10.92 -18.76 -20.40
CA LYS A 51 -10.47 -20.11 -20.77
C LYS A 51 -9.64 -20.72 -19.66
N ARG A 52 -9.84 -22.02 -19.42
CA ARG A 52 -9.06 -22.87 -18.50
C ARG A 52 -9.04 -24.29 -19.06
N GLU A 53 -8.32 -24.50 -20.15
CA GLU A 53 -8.35 -25.77 -20.89
C GLU A 53 -6.93 -26.22 -21.29
N LYS A 54 -6.72 -27.55 -21.32
CA LYS A 54 -5.61 -28.13 -22.07
C LYS A 54 -6.04 -28.16 -23.53
N ASN A 55 -5.30 -27.51 -24.42
CA ASN A 55 -5.62 -27.57 -25.85
C ASN A 55 -5.18 -28.94 -26.41
N GLU A 56 -6.02 -29.52 -27.26
CA GLU A 56 -5.81 -30.85 -27.86
C GLU A 56 -4.61 -30.92 -28.83
N ASN A 57 -3.96 -29.79 -29.11
CA ASN A 57 -2.86 -29.65 -30.07
C ASN A 57 -1.46 -29.56 -29.42
N GLY A 58 -1.27 -30.08 -28.21
CA GLY A 58 0.04 -30.09 -27.54
C GLY A 58 0.49 -28.73 -26.96
N ILE A 59 -0.40 -27.75 -26.88
CA ILE A 59 -0.12 -26.47 -26.21
C ILE A 59 -0.23 -26.67 -24.69
N PRO A 60 0.70 -26.12 -23.89
CA PRO A 60 0.61 -26.16 -22.42
C PRO A 60 -0.65 -25.48 -21.89
N TRP A 61 -1.00 -25.79 -20.64
CA TRP A 61 -2.16 -25.25 -19.94
C TRP A 61 -2.28 -23.72 -20.10
N TYR A 62 -3.42 -23.24 -20.59
CA TYR A 62 -3.73 -21.82 -20.75
C TYR A 62 -4.89 -21.43 -19.83
N ALA A 63 -4.68 -20.38 -19.04
CA ALA A 63 -5.69 -19.83 -18.15
C ALA A 63 -5.73 -18.30 -18.26
N GLU A 64 -6.92 -17.76 -18.55
CA GLU A 64 -7.15 -16.33 -18.70
C GLU A 64 -8.50 -15.93 -18.06
N ASN A 65 -8.55 -14.76 -17.46
CA ASN A 65 -9.78 -14.11 -17.02
C ASN A 65 -9.73 -12.62 -17.38
N THR A 66 -10.88 -12.01 -17.59
CA THR A 66 -11.03 -10.54 -17.66
C THR A 66 -11.60 -10.05 -16.33
N TYR A 67 -11.22 -8.86 -15.85
CA TYR A 67 -11.81 -8.28 -14.65
C TYR A 67 -12.10 -6.79 -14.81
N GLU A 68 -13.01 -6.28 -13.99
CA GLU A 68 -13.33 -4.86 -13.81
C GLU A 68 -13.37 -4.52 -12.32
N ALA A 69 -12.89 -3.33 -11.95
CA ALA A 69 -12.89 -2.79 -10.60
C ALA A 69 -12.70 -1.27 -10.64
N SER A 70 -13.17 -0.56 -9.61
CA SER A 70 -12.81 0.85 -9.38
C SER A 70 -11.33 1.01 -9.00
N GLU A 71 -10.74 2.17 -9.27
CA GLU A 71 -9.34 2.49 -8.94
C GLU A 71 -9.06 2.43 -7.43
N HIS A 72 -10.05 2.80 -6.60
CA HIS A 72 -9.98 2.81 -5.13
C HIS A 72 -10.42 1.48 -4.49
N ALA A 73 -10.08 0.36 -5.12
CA ALA A 73 -10.47 -0.99 -4.68
C ALA A 73 -9.40 -1.63 -3.77
N GLY A 74 -9.81 -2.11 -2.59
CA GLY A 74 -8.93 -2.87 -1.70
C GLY A 74 -7.65 -2.13 -1.31
N THR A 75 -6.51 -2.84 -1.29
CA THR A 75 -5.19 -2.20 -1.14
C THR A 75 -4.84 -1.48 -2.44
N HIS A 76 -4.86 -0.15 -2.42
CA HIS A 76 -4.65 0.71 -3.59
C HIS A 76 -3.73 1.89 -3.28
N MET A 77 -3.48 2.73 -4.29
CA MET A 77 -2.74 3.97 -4.20
C MET A 77 -3.59 5.12 -4.72
N ASP A 78 -3.60 6.24 -4.00
CA ASP A 78 -4.17 7.48 -4.48
C ASP A 78 -3.09 8.36 -5.10
N ALA A 79 -3.29 8.73 -6.37
CA ALA A 79 -2.46 9.75 -7.01
C ALA A 79 -2.96 11.16 -6.62
N PRO A 80 -2.10 12.19 -6.66
CA PRO A 80 -2.51 13.57 -6.36
C PRO A 80 -3.74 14.05 -7.13
N PHE A 81 -3.90 13.62 -8.39
CA PHE A 81 -5.06 13.94 -9.21
C PHE A 81 -6.40 13.57 -8.58
N HIS A 82 -6.44 12.62 -7.64
CA HIS A 82 -7.65 12.20 -6.93
C HIS A 82 -8.33 13.37 -6.17
N MET A 83 -7.55 14.33 -5.68
CA MET A 83 -8.05 15.47 -4.88
C MET A 83 -7.50 16.83 -5.33
N TYR A 84 -6.63 16.86 -6.34
CA TYR A 84 -6.00 18.07 -6.85
C TYR A 84 -5.98 18.05 -8.39
N GLU A 85 -6.75 18.94 -9.02
CA GLU A 85 -6.98 18.95 -10.48
C GLU A 85 -5.70 19.00 -11.32
N HIS A 86 -4.65 19.66 -10.84
CA HIS A 86 -3.35 19.76 -11.52
C HIS A 86 -2.32 18.76 -11.00
N GLY A 87 -2.75 17.80 -10.19
CA GLY A 87 -1.90 16.73 -9.66
C GLY A 87 -1.54 15.70 -10.72
N TRP A 88 -0.48 14.94 -10.45
CA TRP A 88 -0.13 13.77 -11.26
C TRP A 88 -1.24 12.73 -11.22
N LYS A 89 -1.59 12.18 -12.39
CA LYS A 89 -2.32 10.92 -12.48
C LYS A 89 -1.37 9.77 -12.16
N VAL A 90 -1.88 8.58 -11.86
CA VAL A 90 -1.05 7.41 -11.50
C VAL A 90 0.07 7.15 -12.54
N GLY A 91 -0.25 7.25 -13.83
CA GLY A 91 0.72 7.05 -14.91
C GLY A 91 1.76 8.16 -15.08
N ASP A 92 1.54 9.33 -14.47
CA ASP A 92 2.45 10.49 -14.57
C ASP A 92 3.45 10.54 -13.40
N ILE A 93 3.26 9.69 -12.38
CA ILE A 93 4.12 9.66 -11.19
C ILE A 93 5.52 9.17 -11.61
N PRO A 94 6.61 9.92 -11.33
CA PRO A 94 7.96 9.48 -11.64
C PRO A 94 8.30 8.16 -10.94
N LEU A 95 8.92 7.21 -11.67
CA LEU A 95 9.17 5.84 -11.18
C LEU A 95 9.91 5.79 -9.82
N HIS A 96 10.85 6.71 -9.59
CA HIS A 96 11.61 6.77 -8.33
C HIS A 96 10.73 7.07 -7.10
N ARG A 97 9.52 7.61 -7.27
CA ARG A 97 8.59 7.90 -6.17
C ARG A 97 7.86 6.65 -5.66
N PHE A 98 7.89 5.54 -6.41
CA PHE A 98 7.33 4.26 -5.96
C PHE A 98 8.27 3.51 -4.99
N PHE A 99 9.47 4.04 -4.76
CA PHE A 99 10.46 3.49 -3.84
C PHE A 99 10.84 4.55 -2.82
N ALA A 100 10.52 4.31 -1.56
CA ALA A 100 10.79 5.24 -0.47
C ALA A 100 11.12 4.48 0.82
N PRO A 101 11.89 5.09 1.73
CA PRO A 101 11.98 4.59 3.11
C PRO A 101 10.59 4.49 3.73
N GLY A 102 10.32 3.40 4.45
CA GLY A 102 9.08 3.20 5.19
C GLY A 102 9.28 3.42 6.67
N VAL A 103 8.37 4.15 7.32
CA VAL A 103 8.30 4.28 8.78
C VAL A 103 7.00 3.68 9.28
N LEU A 104 7.08 2.76 10.23
CA LEU A 104 5.89 2.18 10.88
C LEU A 104 5.65 2.83 12.24
N ILE A 105 4.52 3.53 12.35
CA ILE A 105 3.99 4.03 13.63
C ILE A 105 2.88 3.07 14.07
N ASP A 106 3.20 2.17 14.99
CA ASP A 106 2.24 1.23 15.56
C ASP A 106 1.54 1.81 16.80
N ILE A 107 0.26 2.12 16.63
CA ILE A 107 -0.63 2.64 17.68
C ILE A 107 -1.82 1.72 17.88
N SER A 108 -1.75 0.47 17.42
CA SER A 108 -2.90 -0.46 17.49
C SER A 108 -3.39 -0.70 18.91
N HIS A 109 -2.50 -0.58 19.90
CA HIS A 109 -2.79 -0.72 21.32
C HIS A 109 -3.57 0.47 21.91
N LYS A 110 -3.59 1.63 21.24
CA LYS A 110 -4.34 2.83 21.66
C LYS A 110 -5.76 2.88 21.08
N VAL A 111 -6.01 2.14 19.99
CA VAL A 111 -7.30 2.15 19.28
C VAL A 111 -8.32 1.32 20.06
N THR A 112 -9.08 1.99 20.93
CA THR A 112 -10.11 1.37 21.79
C THR A 112 -11.54 1.61 21.31
N TYR A 113 -11.74 2.47 20.32
CA TYR A 113 -13.02 2.80 19.72
C TYR A 113 -12.84 3.13 18.23
N ASN A 114 -13.95 3.15 17.49
CA ASN A 114 -13.91 3.25 16.03
C ASN A 114 -13.36 4.59 15.55
N ASP A 115 -13.82 5.71 16.11
CA ASP A 115 -13.41 7.06 15.71
C ASP A 115 -12.07 7.52 16.31
N PHE A 116 -11.17 6.57 16.62
CA PHE A 116 -9.87 6.92 17.20
C PHE A 116 -9.09 7.81 16.22
N GLU A 117 -8.67 8.97 16.71
CA GLU A 117 -7.87 9.92 15.94
C GLU A 117 -6.42 9.90 16.41
N ILE A 118 -5.49 9.62 15.48
CA ILE A 118 -4.06 9.79 15.75
C ILE A 118 -3.73 11.27 15.97
N LYS A 119 -2.97 11.56 17.02
CA LYS A 119 -2.58 12.93 17.39
C LYS A 119 -1.15 13.23 16.96
N ALA A 120 -0.83 14.51 16.83
CA ALA A 120 0.55 14.96 16.59
C ALA A 120 1.51 14.46 17.68
N ASP A 121 1.05 14.33 18.92
CA ASP A 121 1.85 13.82 20.03
C ASP A 121 2.16 12.33 19.92
N ASP A 122 1.36 11.53 19.21
CA ASP A 122 1.69 10.13 18.91
C ASP A 122 2.90 10.05 17.97
N ILE A 123 2.97 10.95 16.98
CA ILE A 123 4.09 11.07 16.05
C ILE A 123 5.33 11.55 16.78
N LYS A 124 5.22 12.62 17.59
CA LYS A 124 6.34 13.11 18.41
C LYS A 124 6.86 12.06 19.38
N ALA A 125 5.97 11.28 19.99
CA ALA A 125 6.38 10.19 20.88
C ALA A 125 7.16 9.10 20.12
N TRP A 126 6.78 8.81 18.88
CA TRP A 126 7.54 7.93 18.00
C TRP A 126 8.91 8.54 17.67
N GLU A 127 8.98 9.82 17.28
CA GLU A 127 10.23 10.50 16.95
C GLU A 127 11.19 10.62 18.15
N ASN A 128 10.66 10.87 19.34
CA ASN A 128 11.46 10.89 20.57
C ASN A 128 12.08 9.51 20.89
N LYS A 129 11.43 8.42 20.45
CA LYS A 129 11.90 7.06 20.71
C LYS A 129 12.87 6.57 19.63
N TYR A 130 12.62 6.88 18.36
CA TYR A 130 13.33 6.30 17.22
C TYR A 130 14.17 7.31 16.42
N GLY A 131 14.09 8.59 16.76
CA GLY A 131 14.69 9.69 15.99
C GLY A 131 13.71 10.32 15.00
N PRO A 132 14.12 11.43 14.35
CA PRO A 132 13.28 12.16 13.40
C PRO A 132 12.88 11.27 12.20
N ILE A 133 11.66 11.45 11.70
CA ILE A 133 11.22 10.75 10.48
C ILE A 133 12.09 11.24 9.30
N PRO A 134 12.75 10.33 8.54
CA PRO A 134 13.58 10.74 7.42
C PRO A 134 12.76 11.42 6.32
N ASN A 135 13.34 12.45 5.69
CA ASN A 135 12.71 13.14 4.57
C ASN A 135 12.40 12.18 3.42
N GLY A 136 11.20 12.32 2.84
CA GLY A 136 10.73 11.48 1.73
C GLY A 136 10.24 10.08 2.14
N SER A 137 10.08 9.81 3.44
CA SER A 137 9.54 8.54 3.91
C SER A 137 8.03 8.41 3.69
N VAL A 138 7.59 7.18 3.43
CA VAL A 138 6.17 6.79 3.58
C VAL A 138 5.93 6.43 5.04
N VAL A 139 4.99 7.12 5.67
CA VAL A 139 4.58 6.85 7.06
C VAL A 139 3.37 5.90 7.06
N LEU A 140 3.59 4.67 7.50
CA LEU A 140 2.57 3.66 7.70
C LEU A 140 2.05 3.76 9.14
N ILE A 141 0.75 4.01 9.29
CA ILE A 141 0.12 4.06 10.62
C ILE A 141 -0.66 2.76 10.83
N ARG A 142 -0.25 1.97 11.82
CA ARG A 142 -0.92 0.71 12.16
C ARG A 142 -1.91 0.93 13.29
N PHE A 143 -3.19 0.95 12.95
CA PHE A 143 -4.31 0.96 13.90
C PHE A 143 -4.71 -0.44 14.38
N GLY A 144 -4.21 -1.50 13.73
CA GLY A 144 -4.69 -2.89 13.91
C GLY A 144 -6.09 -3.15 13.33
N TRP A 145 -6.61 -2.21 12.54
CA TRP A 145 -7.98 -2.24 12.02
C TRP A 145 -8.26 -3.41 11.09
N SER A 146 -7.35 -3.63 10.13
CA SER A 146 -7.51 -4.69 9.13
C SER A 146 -7.55 -6.09 9.77
N SER A 147 -6.68 -6.37 10.74
CA SER A 147 -6.67 -7.63 11.49
C SER A 147 -7.97 -7.88 12.25
N ARG A 148 -8.64 -6.83 12.74
CA ARG A 148 -9.89 -6.95 13.51
C ARG A 148 -11.13 -7.04 12.62
N HIS A 149 -11.15 -6.30 11.52
CA HIS A 149 -12.42 -6.00 10.84
C HIS A 149 -12.44 -6.33 9.34
N TYR A 150 -11.32 -6.58 8.67
CA TYR A 150 -11.30 -6.71 7.19
C TYR A 150 -12.23 -7.82 6.66
N ALA A 151 -12.43 -8.90 7.42
CA ALA A 151 -13.34 -9.98 7.04
C ALA A 151 -14.84 -9.63 7.15
N ASN A 152 -15.19 -8.55 7.86
CA ASN A 152 -16.57 -8.09 8.06
C ASN A 152 -16.69 -6.63 7.63
N HIS A 153 -17.21 -6.38 6.42
CA HIS A 153 -17.29 -5.03 5.86
C HIS A 153 -18.14 -4.07 6.69
N THR A 154 -19.21 -4.53 7.34
CA THR A 154 -20.01 -3.69 8.24
C THR A 154 -19.17 -3.17 9.39
N ALA A 155 -18.33 -4.03 9.98
CA ALA A 155 -17.40 -3.63 11.04
C ALA A 155 -16.21 -2.81 10.49
N TYR A 156 -15.72 -3.15 9.30
CA TYR A 156 -14.59 -2.47 8.67
C TYR A 156 -14.88 -1.01 8.35
N TYR A 157 -16.09 -0.71 7.88
CA TYR A 157 -16.56 0.66 7.64
C TYR A 157 -17.24 1.27 8.87
N GLY A 158 -17.42 0.51 9.95
CA GLY A 158 -18.16 0.92 11.14
C GLY A 158 -19.56 1.45 10.84
N LEU A 159 -20.31 0.77 9.97
CA LEU A 159 -21.64 1.23 9.55
C LEU A 159 -22.65 1.12 10.70
N VAL A 160 -23.39 2.20 10.96
CA VAL A 160 -24.54 2.19 11.86
C VAL A 160 -25.81 2.01 11.03
N ASN A 161 -26.65 1.03 11.39
CA ASN A 161 -27.88 0.69 10.65
C ASN A 161 -27.70 0.43 9.15
N SER A 162 -26.51 -0.02 8.73
CA SER A 162 -26.13 -0.20 7.31
C SER A 162 -26.18 1.10 6.48
N ASN A 163 -26.12 2.26 7.13
CA ASN A 163 -26.06 3.55 6.46
C ASN A 163 -24.62 3.87 6.05
N SER A 164 -24.39 4.06 4.74
CA SER A 164 -23.07 4.43 4.21
C SER A 164 -22.76 5.93 4.31
N SER A 165 -23.69 6.78 4.73
CA SER A 165 -23.42 8.20 4.96
C SER A 165 -22.71 8.49 6.29
N GLU A 166 -22.62 7.48 7.15
CA GLU A 166 -22.05 7.57 8.49
C GLU A 166 -21.14 6.35 8.71
N MET A 167 -19.84 6.56 8.55
CA MET A 167 -18.82 5.53 8.70
C MET A 167 -17.89 5.88 9.85
N HIS A 168 -17.54 4.86 10.63
CA HIS A 168 -16.73 5.01 11.83
C HIS A 168 -15.51 4.10 11.77
N PHE A 169 -14.34 4.69 11.55
CA PHE A 169 -13.07 3.98 11.51
C PHE A 169 -11.94 4.94 11.89
N PRO A 170 -10.81 4.41 12.41
CA PRO A 170 -9.76 5.24 12.95
C PRO A 170 -9.04 5.95 11.81
N GLY A 171 -8.52 7.13 12.11
CA GLY A 171 -7.86 7.92 11.10
C GLY A 171 -7.20 9.15 11.68
N LYS A 172 -7.00 10.12 10.81
CA LYS A 172 -6.56 11.47 11.18
C LYS A 172 -7.59 12.43 10.62
N THR A 173 -8.10 13.35 11.43
CA THR A 173 -8.88 14.45 10.89
C THR A 173 -7.92 15.32 10.08
N ILE A 174 -8.08 15.35 8.77
CA ILE A 174 -7.38 16.31 7.93
C ILE A 174 -8.05 17.66 8.18
N LYS A 175 -7.50 18.46 9.11
CA LYS A 175 -7.68 19.91 8.99
C LYS A 175 -6.97 20.29 7.70
N ILE A 176 -7.74 20.54 6.65
CA ILE A 176 -7.23 21.11 5.40
C ILE A 176 -6.46 22.35 5.83
N LEU A 177 -5.12 22.30 5.75
CA LEU A 177 -4.33 23.49 5.94
C LEU A 177 -4.78 24.45 4.83
N PRO A 178 -5.20 25.69 5.15
CA PRO A 178 -5.47 26.66 4.11
C PRO A 178 -4.22 26.77 3.24
N GLN A 179 -4.43 26.65 1.92
CA GLN A 179 -3.39 26.84 0.92
C GLN A 179 -2.85 28.28 1.00
#